data_AF-A0A382WDY7-F1
#
_entry.id   AF-A0A382WDY7-F1
#
_cell.length_a   1.000
_cell.length_b   1.000
_cell.length_c   1.000
_cell.angle_alpha   90.00
_cell.angle_beta   90.00
_cell.angle_gamma   90.00
#
_symmetry.space_group_name_H-M   'P 1'
#
loop_
_entity.id
_entity.type
_entity.pdbx_description
1 polymer ?
#
loop_
_entity_poly.entity_id
_entity_poly.type
_entity_poly.pdbx_seq_one_letter_code
_entity_poly.pdbx_strand_id
1 'polypeptide(L)'
;LLPWSNNLDQFKLDVEMPDDEITLDYLMENVWIVGSPETVALKIRAIFEKTGGFGTLLAMGHEWKPRKQWVDSMTLLADEVMPQVNSF
;
A
#
# COMPACT_ATOMS: atom_id res chain seq x y z
N LEU A 1 13.74 -3.51 -17.27
CA LEU A 1 12.31 -3.19 -17.09
C LEU A 1 11.80 -2.59 -18.41
N LEU A 2 10.54 -2.81 -18.77
CA LEU A 2 10.04 -2.68 -20.14
C LEU A 2 10.16 -1.24 -20.69
N PRO A 3 10.65 -1.04 -21.93
CA PRO A 3 10.93 0.31 -22.47
C PRO A 3 9.69 1.14 -22.83
N TRP A 4 8.49 0.56 -22.74
CA TRP A 4 7.21 1.23 -23.02
C TRP A 4 6.44 1.65 -21.77
N SER A 5 6.88 1.28 -20.57
CA SER A 5 6.28 1.76 -19.33
C SER A 5 7.09 2.93 -18.80
N ASN A 6 6.54 4.14 -18.85
CA ASN A 6 7.00 5.19 -17.94
C ASN A 6 6.54 4.76 -16.54
N ASN A 7 7.48 4.41 -15.65
CA ASN A 7 7.14 3.86 -14.33
C ASN A 7 6.27 4.81 -13.51
N LEU A 8 6.35 6.12 -13.77
CA LEU A 8 5.63 7.13 -13.01
C LEU A 8 4.13 7.18 -13.30
N ASP A 9 3.70 6.90 -14.53
CA ASP A 9 2.28 6.94 -14.90
C ASP A 9 1.45 5.92 -14.11
N GLN A 10 2.07 4.86 -13.58
CA GLN A 10 1.41 3.86 -12.73
C GLN A 10 0.99 4.40 -11.36
N PHE A 11 1.57 5.53 -10.93
CA PHE A 11 1.27 6.14 -9.64
C PHE A 11 0.28 7.29 -9.74
N LYS A 12 -0.04 7.74 -10.95
CA LYS A 12 -0.93 8.88 -11.17
C LYS A 12 -2.39 8.46 -11.06
N LEU A 13 -3.12 9.10 -10.15
CA LEU A 13 -4.58 8.99 -10.08
C LEU A 13 -5.29 9.76 -11.22
N ASP A 14 -4.65 10.81 -11.73
CA ASP A 14 -5.05 11.56 -12.92
C ASP A 14 -3.97 11.43 -13.99
N VAL A 15 -4.33 10.91 -15.17
CA VAL A 15 -3.39 10.67 -16.27
C VAL A 15 -2.70 11.96 -16.75
N GLU A 16 -3.33 13.12 -16.55
CA GLU A 16 -2.79 14.42 -16.95
C GLU A 16 -1.90 15.07 -15.87
N MET A 17 -1.76 14.44 -14.69
CA MET A 17 -0.90 14.93 -13.61
C MET A 17 0.57 14.98 -14.08
N PRO A 18 1.29 16.10 -13.85
CA PRO A 18 2.68 16.22 -14.22
C PRO A 18 3.58 15.35 -13.32
N ASP A 19 4.69 14.84 -13.88
CA ASP A 19 5.57 13.89 -13.19
C ASP A 19 6.22 14.46 -11.92
N ASP A 20 6.45 15.77 -11.86
CA ASP A 20 7.09 16.44 -10.73
C ASP A 20 6.17 16.63 -9.51
N GLU A 21 4.86 16.47 -9.68
CA GLU A 21 3.91 16.42 -8.58
C GLU A 21 3.88 15.04 -7.88
N ILE A 22 4.53 14.02 -8.43
CA ILE A 22 4.68 12.71 -7.78
C ILE A 22 5.75 12.81 -6.69
N THR A 23 5.36 13.42 -5.57
CA THR A 23 6.19 13.60 -4.38
C THR A 23 6.05 12.41 -3.41
N LEU A 24 6.93 12.34 -2.41
CA LEU A 24 6.83 11.33 -1.35
C LEU A 24 5.50 11.45 -0.59
N ASP A 25 5.08 12.68 -0.28
CA ASP A 25 3.82 12.96 0.40
C ASP A 25 2.63 12.47 -0.43
N TYR A 26 2.63 12.77 -1.74
CA TYR A 26 1.63 12.26 -2.67
C TYR A 26 1.56 10.71 -2.65
N LEU A 27 2.71 10.03 -2.71
CA LEU A 27 2.76 8.57 -2.69
C LEU A 27 2.24 8.00 -1.36
N MET A 28 2.59 8.60 -0.22
CA MET A 28 2.12 8.16 1.11
C MET A 28 0.60 8.33 1.28
N GLU A 29 0.04 9.40 0.72
CA GLU A 29 -1.38 9.71 0.81
C GLU A 29 -2.23 8.86 -0.15
N ASN A 30 -1.77 8.67 -1.38
CA ASN A 30 -2.62 8.19 -2.48
C ASN A 30 -2.29 6.77 -2.94
N VAL A 31 -1.05 6.31 -2.81
CA VAL A 31 -0.57 5.07 -3.44
C VAL A 31 -0.20 4.01 -2.40
N TRP A 32 0.62 4.37 -1.41
CA TRP A 32 1.19 3.42 -0.46
C TRP A 32 0.26 3.12 0.71
N ILE A 33 0.20 1.85 1.06
CA ILE A 33 -0.42 1.37 2.29
C ILE A 33 0.64 1.42 3.39
N VAL A 34 0.84 2.61 3.95
CA VAL A 34 1.80 2.89 5.02
C VAL A 34 1.15 3.75 6.10
N GLY A 35 1.55 3.53 7.36
CA GLY A 35 1.05 4.25 8.53
C GLY A 35 1.13 3.41 9.80
N SER A 36 0.36 3.81 10.83
CA SER A 36 0.11 2.98 12.01
C SER A 36 -0.75 1.75 11.65
N PRO A 37 -0.84 0.73 12.52
CA PRO A 37 -1.73 -0.41 12.30
C PRO A 37 -3.19 0.00 12.00
N GLU A 38 -3.72 0.98 12.73
CA GLU A 38 -5.07 1.53 12.51
C GLU A 38 -5.20 2.19 11.13
N THR A 39 -4.24 3.05 10.74
CA THR A 39 -4.25 3.70 9.42
C THR A 39 -4.19 2.66 8.29
N VAL A 40 -3.34 1.66 8.43
CA VAL A 40 -3.19 0.59 7.44
C VAL A 40 -4.47 -0.25 7.34
N ALA A 41 -5.09 -0.62 8.46
CA ALA A 41 -6.36 -1.35 8.47
C ALA A 41 -7.47 -0.57 7.75
N LEU A 42 -7.58 0.74 8.00
CA LEU A 42 -8.53 1.62 7.32
C LEU A 42 -8.28 1.70 5.80
N LYS A 43 -7.02 1.84 5.37
CA LYS A 43 -6.65 1.85 3.95
C LYS A 43 -7.02 0.51 3.26
N ILE A 44 -6.72 -0.62 3.90
CA ILE A 44 -7.07 -1.95 3.37
C ILE A 44 -8.59 -2.11 3.27
N ARG A 45 -9.33 -1.70 4.31
CA ARG A 45 -10.79 -1.72 4.30
C ARG A 45 -11.38 -0.86 3.18
N ALA A 46 -10.84 0.33 2.95
CA ALA A 46 -11.30 1.20 1.86
C ALA A 46 -11.13 0.52 0.49
N ILE A 47 -10.04 -0.24 0.29
CA ILE A 47 -9.85 -1.04 -0.92
C ILE A 47 -10.90 -2.16 -0.98
N PHE A 48 -11.07 -2.91 0.12
CA PHE A 48 -12.04 -4.00 0.21
C PHE A 48 -13.46 -3.53 -0.15
N GLU A 49 -13.91 -2.40 0.41
CA GLU A 49 -15.22 -1.81 0.11
C GLU A 49 -15.34 -1.37 -1.36
N LYS A 50 -14.31 -0.74 -1.91
CA LYS A 50 -14.29 -0.28 -3.32
C LYS A 50 -14.30 -1.43 -4.33
N THR A 51 -13.72 -2.59 -4.00
CA THR A 51 -13.64 -3.74 -4.92
C THR A 51 -14.77 -4.75 -4.73
N GLY A 52 -15.63 -4.59 -3.71
CA GLY A 52 -16.62 -5.59 -3.33
C GLY A 52 -16.05 -6.79 -2.54
N GLY A 53 -14.84 -6.62 -1.99
CA GLY A 53 -14.17 -7.60 -1.14
C GLY A 53 -13.14 -8.48 -1.84
N PHE A 54 -12.31 -9.15 -1.04
CA PHE A 54 -11.35 -10.17 -1.45
C PHE A 54 -11.10 -11.16 -0.31
N GLY A 55 -10.81 -12.43 -0.62
CA GLY A 55 -10.61 -13.46 0.42
C GLY A 55 -9.25 -13.45 1.10
N THR A 56 -8.23 -12.85 0.49
CA THR A 56 -6.85 -12.85 1.01
C THR A 56 -6.09 -11.62 0.53
N LEU A 57 -5.42 -10.95 1.46
CA LEU A 57 -4.44 -9.92 1.13
C LEU A 57 -3.08 -10.58 0.86
N LEU A 58 -2.57 -10.43 -0.36
CA LEU A 58 -1.22 -10.88 -0.71
C LEU A 58 -0.21 -9.75 -0.48
N ALA A 59 0.49 -9.80 0.66
CA ALA A 59 1.56 -8.85 0.96
C ALA A 59 2.82 -9.21 0.15
N MET A 60 3.14 -8.39 -0.86
CA MET A 60 4.34 -8.57 -1.69
C MET A 60 5.55 -7.87 -1.07
N GLY A 61 6.62 -8.63 -0.81
CA GLY A 61 7.90 -8.09 -0.34
C GLY A 61 8.90 -7.93 -1.49
N HIS A 62 9.10 -6.71 -1.97
CA HIS A 62 10.12 -6.42 -2.99
C HIS A 62 11.51 -6.14 -2.40
N GLU A 63 11.57 -5.64 -1.16
CA GLU A 63 12.81 -5.36 -0.44
C GLU A 63 12.63 -5.72 1.05
N TRP A 64 13.68 -6.27 1.63
CA TRP A 64 13.74 -6.86 2.98
C TRP A 64 14.92 -6.31 3.79
N LYS A 65 15.58 -5.27 3.29
CA LYS A 65 16.61 -4.52 4.01
C LYS A 65 16.08 -3.12 4.39
N PRO A 66 16.24 -2.71 5.66
CA PRO A 66 16.82 -3.46 6.77
C PRO A 66 15.86 -4.54 7.33
N ARG A 67 16.39 -5.75 7.56
CA ARG A 67 15.59 -6.95 7.86
C ARG A 67 14.74 -6.84 9.12
N LYS A 68 15.25 -6.21 10.16
CA LYS A 68 14.52 -6.10 11.43
C LYS A 68 13.21 -5.34 11.22
N GLN A 69 13.28 -4.17 10.60
CA GLN A 69 12.14 -3.30 10.36
C GLN A 69 11.13 -3.97 9.42
N TRP A 70 11.61 -4.69 8.41
CA TRP A 70 10.73 -5.47 7.54
C TRP A 70 9.98 -6.55 8.34
N VAL A 71 10.69 -7.33 9.17
CA VAL A 71 10.05 -8.35 10.03
C VAL A 71 9.06 -7.70 11.00
N ASP A 72 9.45 -6.62 11.68
CA ASP A 72 8.58 -5.89 12.60
C ASP A 72 7.31 -5.41 11.88
N SER A 73 7.43 -4.85 10.68
CA SER A 73 6.29 -4.39 9.86
C SER A 73 5.37 -5.54 9.44
N MET A 74 5.93 -6.69 9.05
CA MET A 74 5.15 -7.86 8.66
C MET A 74 4.46 -8.51 9.87
N THR A 75 5.09 -8.46 11.05
CA THR A 75 4.47 -8.87 12.31
C THR A 75 3.30 -7.97 12.67
N LEU A 76 3.44 -6.64 12.58
CA LEU A 76 2.32 -5.71 12.80
C LEU A 76 1.18 -5.94 11.81
N LEU A 77 1.50 -6.20 10.54
CA LEU A 77 0.49 -6.53 9.53
C LEU A 77 -0.30 -7.79 9.93
N ALA A 78 0.39 -8.86 10.32
CA ALA A 78 -0.25 -10.13 10.68
C ALA A 78 -1.03 -10.07 12.00
N ASP A 79 -0.43 -9.49 13.03
CA ASP A 79 -0.91 -9.62 14.41
C ASP A 79 -1.81 -8.45 14.86
N GLU A 80 -1.69 -7.27 14.23
CA GLU A 80 -2.47 -6.09 14.60
C GLU A 80 -3.43 -5.64 13.50
N VAL A 81 -2.99 -5.60 12.24
CA VAL A 81 -3.81 -5.08 11.12
C VAL A 81 -4.85 -6.10 10.68
N MET A 82 -4.45 -7.31 10.33
CA MET A 82 -5.38 -8.30 9.76
C MET A 82 -6.54 -8.66 10.69
N PRO A 83 -6.37 -8.76 12.03
CA PRO A 83 -7.49 -8.95 12.94
C PRO A 83 -8.52 -7.81 12.87
N GLN A 84 -8.07 -6.56 12.74
CA GLN A 84 -8.97 -5.41 12.56
C GLN A 84 -9.74 -5.53 11.25
N VAL A 85 -9.05 -5.81 10.15
CA VAL A 85 -9.65 -5.99 8.81
C VAL A 85 -10.69 -7.11 8.80
N ASN A 86 -10.43 -8.22 9.49
CA ASN A 86 -11.32 -9.38 9.55
C ASN A 86 -12.49 -9.22 10.53
N SER A 87 -12.46 -8.20 11.40
CA SER A 87 -13.46 -7.97 12.44
C SER A 87 -14.60 -7.05 12.02
N PHE A 88 -14.50 -6.43 10.84
CA PHE A 88 -15.58 -5.66 10.23
C PHE A 88 -16.68 -6.59 9.70
#